data_AF-A0A1G0ZUS7-F1
#
_entry.id   AF-A0A1G0ZUS7-F1
#
_cell.length_a   1.000
_cell.length_b   1.000
_cell.length_c   1.000
_cell.angle_alpha   90.00
_cell.angle_beta   90.00
_cell.angle_gamma   90.00
#
_symmetry.space_group_name_H-M   'P 1'
#
loop_
_entity.id
_entity.type
_entity.pdbx_description
1 polymer ?
#
loop_
_entity_poly.entity_id
_entity_poly.type
_entity_poly.pdbx_seq_one_letter_code
_entity_poly.pdbx_strand_id
1 'polypeptide(L)'
;MAGQDLVIRFDSADAAWLKGYTHFLSGVLDILMAYDWMPVWNQCAHLVFSNPKPIPPIAQHAAIGNRRDMGQWLDFIAALHDMRLELIQKDGLRRARDEFRGMISSSRVCWQRVLAETDDEHEWLPGPTQTGPGGAKITAQQIEGWQLVLNELESILQGQKLLPHWRIKAGEGINVEKFVNSPPRLDMVLLIQGSAFIPYLEEGPMSDRDTWQRLIQPFGPGFPMFALWSN
;
A
#
# COMPACT_ATOMS: atom_id res chain seq x y z
N MET A 1 3.10 34.49 -4.50
CA MET A 1 3.78 34.33 -3.21
C MET A 1 5.07 33.59 -3.49
N ALA A 2 6.23 34.19 -3.22
CA ALA A 2 7.51 33.50 -3.33
C ALA A 2 7.44 32.26 -2.43
N GLY A 3 7.80 31.09 -2.96
CA GLY A 3 7.86 29.87 -2.15
C GLY A 3 8.82 30.13 -0.99
N GLN A 4 8.36 29.92 0.23
CA GLN A 4 9.31 29.82 1.34
C GLN A 4 10.24 28.65 1.00
N ASP A 5 11.54 28.89 1.03
CA ASP A 5 12.53 27.84 0.81
C ASP A 5 12.28 26.73 1.85
N LEU A 6 11.92 25.53 1.37
CA LEU A 6 11.77 24.36 2.21
C LEU A 6 13.17 23.94 2.67
N VAL A 7 13.55 24.38 3.86
CA VAL A 7 14.79 23.96 4.53
C VAL A 7 14.45 22.77 5.42
N ILE A 8 15.21 21.68 5.28
CA ILE A 8 15.08 20.46 6.07
C ILE A 8 16.47 20.01 6.49
N ARG A 9 16.65 19.67 7.77
CA ARG A 9 17.91 19.13 8.29
C ARG A 9 17.78 17.62 8.47
N PHE A 10 18.16 16.87 7.43
CA PHE A 10 18.11 15.42 7.46
C PHE A 10 19.01 14.84 8.55
N ASP A 11 18.42 14.03 9.41
CA ASP A 11 19.09 13.45 10.56
C ASP A 11 19.06 11.90 10.54
N SER A 12 19.34 11.26 11.67
CA SER A 12 19.29 9.81 11.81
C SER A 12 17.87 9.24 11.84
N ALA A 13 16.87 9.97 12.37
CA ALA A 13 15.48 9.57 12.32
C ALA A 13 14.98 9.57 10.87
N ASP A 14 15.31 10.63 10.11
CA ASP A 14 14.92 10.77 8.72
C ASP A 14 15.57 9.71 7.81
N ALA A 15 16.81 9.32 8.11
CA ALA A 15 17.46 8.20 7.43
C ALA A 15 16.72 6.86 7.69
N ALA A 16 16.20 6.64 8.91
CA ALA A 16 15.39 5.46 9.22
C ALA A 16 14.02 5.53 8.53
N TRP A 17 13.41 6.71 8.47
CA TRP A 17 12.19 6.94 7.70
C TRP A 17 12.37 6.59 6.22
N LEU A 18 13.41 7.14 5.57
CA LEU A 18 13.67 6.93 4.14
C LEU A 18 13.95 5.46 3.82
N LYS A 19 14.62 4.76 4.74
CA LYS A 19 14.80 3.31 4.65
C LYS A 19 13.46 2.58 4.70
N GLY A 20 12.56 2.96 5.62
CA GLY A 20 11.20 2.44 5.67
C GLY A 20 10.44 2.65 4.37
N TYR A 21 10.58 3.83 3.76
CA TYR A 21 9.88 4.18 2.53
C TYR A 21 10.39 3.36 1.35
N THR A 22 11.70 3.12 1.33
CA THR A 22 12.34 2.25 0.34
C THR A 22 11.81 0.82 0.43
N HIS A 23 11.67 0.30 1.65
CA HIS A 23 11.05 -1.00 1.90
C HIS A 23 9.59 -1.04 1.42
N PHE A 24 8.78 -0.03 1.74
CA PHE A 24 7.40 0.06 1.26
C PHE A 24 7.29 -0.01 -0.26
N LEU A 25 8.05 0.85 -0.97
CA LEU A 25 8.06 0.89 -2.43
C LEU A 25 8.56 -0.42 -3.03
N SER A 26 9.61 -1.01 -2.46
CA SER A 26 10.14 -2.31 -2.90
C SER A 26 9.09 -3.41 -2.77
N GLY A 27 8.34 -3.45 -1.67
CA GLY A 27 7.27 -4.42 -1.48
C GLY A 27 6.11 -4.27 -2.47
N VAL A 28 5.72 -3.02 -2.79
CA VAL A 28 4.71 -2.77 -3.84
C VAL A 28 5.22 -3.24 -5.21
N LEU A 29 6.47 -2.95 -5.54
CA LEU A 29 7.09 -3.39 -6.80
C LEU A 29 7.19 -4.91 -6.87
N ASP A 30 7.53 -5.59 -5.78
CA ASP A 30 7.58 -7.05 -5.73
C ASP A 30 6.21 -7.70 -5.99
N ILE A 31 5.11 -7.10 -5.51
CA ILE A 31 3.75 -7.55 -5.85
C ILE A 31 3.47 -7.36 -7.33
N LEU A 32 3.78 -6.18 -7.88
CA LEU A 32 3.56 -5.88 -9.30
C LEU A 32 4.37 -6.83 -10.18
N MET A 33 5.64 -7.07 -9.86
CA MET A 33 6.53 -7.92 -10.63
C MET A 33 6.25 -9.43 -10.45
N ALA A 34 5.45 -9.81 -9.45
CA ALA A 34 5.07 -11.21 -9.25
C ALA A 34 4.21 -11.78 -10.38
N TYR A 35 3.44 -10.93 -11.05
CA TYR A 35 2.42 -11.33 -12.01
C TYR A 35 2.74 -10.88 -13.44
N ASP A 36 2.27 -11.63 -14.42
CA ASP A 36 2.33 -11.24 -15.84
C ASP A 36 1.26 -10.21 -16.16
N TRP A 37 1.65 -8.95 -16.32
CA TRP A 37 0.76 -7.84 -16.65
C TRP A 37 0.51 -7.64 -18.14
N MET A 38 1.12 -8.46 -19.01
CA MET A 38 0.96 -8.34 -20.45
C MET A 38 -0.51 -8.39 -20.92
N PRO A 39 -1.41 -9.22 -20.35
CA PRO A 39 -2.83 -9.18 -20.72
C PRO A 39 -3.48 -7.82 -20.50
N VAL A 40 -3.25 -7.20 -19.33
CA VAL A 40 -3.77 -5.86 -18.98
C VAL A 40 -3.15 -4.80 -19.88
N TRP A 41 -1.83 -4.87 -20.09
CA TRP A 41 -1.10 -3.97 -20.99
C TRP A 41 -1.72 -3.93 -22.38
N ASN A 42 -2.05 -5.11 -22.93
CA ASN A 42 -2.64 -5.25 -24.26
C ASN A 42 -4.01 -4.59 -24.41
N GLN A 43 -4.71 -4.32 -23.30
CA GLN A 43 -6.04 -3.69 -23.33
C GLN A 43 -5.98 -2.17 -23.14
N CYS A 44 -5.08 -1.64 -22.31
CA CYS A 44 -5.21 -0.25 -21.87
C CYS A 44 -3.92 0.60 -21.88
N ALA A 45 -2.75 0.08 -22.28
CA ALA A 45 -1.51 0.85 -22.15
C ALA A 45 -1.49 2.15 -22.99
N HIS A 46 -2.21 2.22 -24.11
CA HIS A 46 -2.36 3.43 -24.93
C HIS A 46 -3.20 4.52 -24.27
N LEU A 47 -3.90 4.22 -23.18
CA LEU A 47 -4.65 5.20 -22.38
C LEU A 47 -3.75 5.95 -21.40
N VAL A 48 -2.69 5.29 -20.94
CA VAL A 48 -1.80 5.78 -19.88
C VAL A 48 -0.49 6.33 -20.45
N PHE A 49 0.05 5.68 -21.48
CA PHE A 49 1.35 6.03 -22.06
C PHE A 49 1.17 6.67 -23.44
N SER A 50 1.91 7.74 -23.69
CA SER A 50 1.91 8.42 -25.00
C SER A 50 2.54 7.59 -26.12
N ASN A 51 3.43 6.66 -25.79
CA ASN A 51 4.12 5.79 -26.76
C ASN A 51 4.38 4.40 -26.13
N PRO A 52 3.33 3.60 -25.89
CA PRO A 52 3.47 2.30 -25.26
C PRO A 52 4.29 1.36 -26.14
N LYS A 53 5.29 0.70 -25.54
CA LYS A 53 6.07 -0.36 -26.18
C LYS A 53 6.00 -1.64 -25.34
N PRO A 54 5.48 -2.76 -25.89
CA PRO A 54 4.92 -2.91 -27.23
C PRO A 54 3.58 -2.16 -27.40
N ILE A 55 3.21 -1.87 -28.65
CA ILE A 55 1.93 -1.22 -28.96
C ILE A 55 0.78 -2.20 -28.65
N PRO A 56 -0.20 -1.85 -27.80
CA PRO A 56 -1.36 -2.69 -27.53
C PRO A 56 -2.08 -3.10 -28.82
N PRO A 57 -2.47 -4.37 -28.99
CA PRO A 57 -3.13 -4.83 -30.21
C PRO A 57 -4.37 -4.00 -30.58
N ILE A 58 -5.21 -3.67 -29.60
CA ILE A 58 -6.42 -2.87 -29.85
C ILE A 58 -6.10 -1.45 -30.32
N ALA A 59 -5.01 -0.86 -29.83
CA ALA A 59 -4.57 0.49 -30.21
C ALA A 59 -4.19 0.60 -31.69
N GLN A 60 -3.80 -0.51 -32.33
CA GLN A 60 -3.49 -0.56 -33.76
C GLN A 60 -4.76 -0.45 -34.63
N HIS A 61 -5.93 -0.75 -34.07
CA HIS A 61 -7.21 -0.81 -34.78
C HIS A 61 -8.25 0.20 -34.26
N ALA A 62 -7.98 0.88 -33.14
CA ALA A 62 -8.88 1.84 -32.54
C ALA A 62 -9.09 3.08 -33.44
N ALA A 63 -10.35 3.44 -33.67
CA ALA A 63 -10.70 4.60 -34.49
C ALA A 63 -10.40 5.93 -33.78
N ILE A 64 -9.83 6.90 -34.50
CA ILE A 64 -9.60 8.27 -34.01
C ILE A 64 -10.89 9.09 -34.21
N GLY A 65 -11.52 9.61 -33.14
CA GLY A 65 -12.68 10.52 -33.23
C GLY A 65 -13.60 10.53 -31.99
N ASN A 66 -14.77 11.19 -32.04
CA ASN A 66 -15.72 11.43 -30.93
C ASN A 66 -16.26 10.17 -30.19
N ARG A 67 -15.92 8.95 -30.64
CA ARG A 67 -16.16 7.69 -29.91
C ARG A 67 -15.03 7.35 -28.92
N ARG A 68 -14.06 8.24 -28.75
CA ARG A 68 -12.87 8.04 -27.91
C ARG A 68 -13.26 7.68 -26.48
N ASP A 69 -14.13 8.45 -25.84
CA ASP A 69 -14.44 8.28 -24.42
C ASP A 69 -15.09 6.93 -24.12
N MET A 70 -16.08 6.50 -24.91
CA MET A 70 -16.70 5.18 -24.76
C MET A 70 -15.70 4.04 -25.03
N GLY A 71 -14.84 4.19 -26.04
CA GLY A 71 -13.78 3.21 -26.33
C GLY A 71 -12.80 3.06 -25.17
N GLN A 72 -12.36 4.17 -24.57
CA GLN A 72 -11.45 4.15 -23.41
C GLN A 72 -12.08 3.46 -22.20
N TRP A 73 -13.36 3.69 -21.92
CA TRP A 73 -14.07 2.99 -20.85
C TRP A 73 -14.17 1.49 -21.10
N LEU A 74 -14.45 1.08 -22.35
CA LEU A 74 -14.49 -0.34 -22.71
C LEU A 74 -13.11 -1.00 -22.60
N ASP A 75 -12.04 -0.30 -23.00
CA ASP A 75 -10.65 -0.76 -22.84
C ASP A 75 -10.29 -0.95 -21.36
N PHE A 76 -10.73 -0.08 -20.45
CA PHE A 76 -10.55 -0.27 -19.01
C PHE A 76 -11.35 -1.46 -18.45
N ILE A 77 -12.59 -1.66 -18.92
CA ILE A 77 -13.40 -2.82 -18.53
C ILE A 77 -12.74 -4.12 -19.03
N ALA A 78 -12.23 -4.13 -20.26
CA ALA A 78 -11.49 -5.26 -20.81
C ALA A 78 -10.21 -5.51 -20.00
N ALA A 79 -9.47 -4.46 -19.66
CA ALA A 79 -8.29 -4.56 -18.80
C ALA A 79 -8.62 -5.18 -17.44
N LEU A 80 -9.69 -4.74 -16.77
CA LEU A 80 -10.14 -5.32 -15.50
C LEU A 80 -10.55 -6.79 -15.66
N HIS A 81 -11.23 -7.14 -16.76
CA HIS A 81 -11.58 -8.54 -17.06
C HIS A 81 -10.34 -9.41 -17.31
N ASP A 82 -9.29 -8.84 -17.89
CA ASP A 82 -8.00 -9.49 -18.16
C ASP A 82 -7.00 -9.40 -16.99
N MET A 83 -7.39 -8.79 -15.86
CA MET A 83 -6.66 -8.92 -14.57
C MET A 83 -6.83 -10.33 -13.97
N ARG A 84 -6.59 -11.34 -14.80
CA ARG A 84 -6.49 -12.76 -14.49
C ARG A 84 -5.05 -13.20 -14.71
N LEU A 85 -4.14 -12.69 -13.90
CA LEU A 85 -2.71 -12.71 -14.17
C LEU A 85 -2.03 -13.98 -13.67
N GLU A 86 -1.21 -14.58 -14.51
CA GLU A 86 -0.38 -15.72 -14.15
C GLU A 86 0.75 -15.28 -13.21
N LEU A 87 1.06 -16.13 -12.23
CA LEU A 87 2.16 -15.91 -11.30
C LEU A 87 3.48 -16.31 -11.98
N ILE A 88 4.32 -15.33 -12.26
CA ILE A 88 5.60 -15.52 -12.96
C ILE A 88 6.81 -15.48 -12.01
N GLN A 89 6.68 -14.82 -10.86
CA GLN A 89 7.69 -14.89 -9.79
C GLN A 89 7.06 -15.43 -8.50
N LYS A 90 7.28 -16.72 -8.25
CA LYS A 90 6.69 -17.44 -7.10
C LYS A 90 7.04 -16.83 -5.74
N ASP A 91 8.15 -16.10 -5.68
CA ASP A 91 8.68 -15.53 -4.44
C ASP A 91 8.28 -14.08 -4.24
N GLY A 92 7.68 -13.42 -5.24
CA GLY A 92 7.41 -11.97 -5.21
C GLY A 92 6.56 -11.55 -4.01
N LEU A 93 5.49 -12.29 -3.71
CA LEU A 93 4.65 -11.97 -2.55
C LEU A 93 5.37 -12.20 -1.21
N ARG A 94 6.28 -13.19 -1.14
CA ARG A 94 7.08 -13.46 0.06
C ARG A 94 8.07 -12.34 0.30
N ARG A 95 8.77 -11.90 -0.75
CA ARG A 95 9.65 -10.73 -0.69
C ARG A 95 8.87 -9.48 -0.31
N ALA A 96 7.70 -9.24 -0.91
CA ALA A 96 6.85 -8.11 -0.54
C ALA A 96 6.47 -8.08 0.95
N ARG A 97 6.09 -9.24 1.51
CA ARG A 97 5.84 -9.36 2.96
C ARG A 97 7.07 -9.01 3.78
N ASP A 98 8.24 -9.50 3.38
CA ASP A 98 9.50 -9.27 4.10
C ASP A 98 9.92 -7.78 4.00
N GLU A 99 9.69 -7.15 2.84
CA GLU A 99 9.84 -5.70 2.64
C GLU A 99 8.88 -4.91 3.54
N PHE A 100 7.60 -5.26 3.62
CA PHE A 100 6.67 -4.59 4.54
C PHE A 100 7.04 -4.77 6.01
N ARG A 101 7.61 -5.91 6.40
CA ARG A 101 8.20 -6.09 7.75
C ARG A 101 9.42 -5.18 7.96
N GLY A 102 10.25 -5.00 6.93
CA GLY A 102 11.36 -4.04 6.92
C GLY A 102 10.89 -2.59 7.08
N MET A 103 9.78 -2.22 6.43
CA MET A 103 9.11 -0.93 6.58
C MET A 103 8.65 -0.72 8.04
N ILE A 104 7.94 -1.69 8.62
CA ILE A 104 7.47 -1.62 10.02
C ILE A 104 8.65 -1.45 10.97
N SER A 105 9.70 -2.27 10.83
CA SER A 105 10.90 -2.18 11.67
C SER A 105 11.58 -0.81 11.55
N SER A 106 11.67 -0.26 10.33
CA SER A 106 12.31 1.03 10.09
C SER A 106 11.47 2.19 10.65
N SER A 107 10.14 2.11 10.52
CA SER A 107 9.20 3.09 11.10
C SER A 107 9.30 3.11 12.63
N ARG A 108 9.40 1.96 13.30
CA ARG A 108 9.63 1.88 14.75
C ARG A 108 10.94 2.58 15.15
N VAL A 109 12.03 2.33 14.42
CA VAL A 109 13.34 2.98 14.68
C VAL A 109 13.27 4.48 14.43
N CYS A 110 12.58 4.93 13.38
CA CYS A 110 12.35 6.35 13.09
C CYS A 110 11.68 7.03 14.28
N TRP A 111 10.50 6.55 14.71
CA TRP A 111 9.75 7.18 15.80
C TRP A 111 10.47 7.09 17.15
N GLN A 112 11.26 6.06 17.39
CA GLN A 112 12.13 5.99 18.56
C GLN A 112 13.16 7.12 18.56
N ARG A 113 13.73 7.48 17.40
CA ARG A 113 14.72 8.55 17.26
C ARG A 113 14.07 9.93 17.35
N VAL A 114 12.96 10.15 16.64
CA VAL A 114 12.15 11.38 16.72
C VAL A 114 11.79 11.71 18.18
N LEU A 115 11.35 10.71 18.95
CA LEU A 115 11.00 10.92 20.36
C LEU A 115 12.20 11.16 21.29
N ALA A 116 13.42 10.88 20.84
CA ALA A 116 14.64 11.08 21.59
C ALA A 116 15.34 12.41 21.26
N GLU A 117 14.94 13.07 20.17
CA GLU A 117 15.43 14.39 19.79
C GLU A 117 15.04 15.46 20.81
N THR A 118 15.86 16.50 20.90
CA THR A 118 15.68 17.60 21.88
C THR A 118 15.64 18.97 21.23
N ASP A 119 15.98 19.04 19.95
CA ASP A 119 16.04 20.22 19.11
C ASP A 119 14.79 20.34 18.21
N ASP A 120 14.61 21.50 17.57
CA ASP A 120 13.55 21.77 16.58
C ASP A 120 14.22 22.49 15.40
N GLU A 121 15.04 21.76 14.65
CA GLU A 121 15.99 22.32 13.67
C GLU A 121 15.61 22.00 12.22
N HIS A 122 14.35 22.25 11.87
CA HIS A 122 13.76 21.98 10.54
C HIS A 122 13.58 20.48 10.26
N GLU A 123 12.81 19.83 11.12
CA GLU A 123 12.56 18.39 11.05
C GLU A 123 11.76 18.01 9.80
N TRP A 124 12.12 16.88 9.18
CA TRP A 124 11.25 16.26 8.19
C TRP A 124 10.06 15.59 8.88
N LEU A 125 10.29 14.69 9.86
CA LEU A 125 9.21 14.15 10.69
C LEU A 125 9.26 14.72 12.11
N PRO A 126 8.40 15.70 12.45
CA PRO A 126 8.45 16.33 13.76
C PRO A 126 7.89 15.43 14.86
N GLY A 127 8.55 15.41 16.00
CA GLY A 127 8.03 14.96 17.28
C GLY A 127 7.04 15.96 17.90
N PRO A 128 6.48 15.63 19.09
CA PRO A 128 5.37 16.38 19.69
C PRO A 128 5.66 17.85 20.02
N THR A 129 6.92 18.18 20.25
CA THR A 129 7.38 19.53 20.59
C THR A 129 8.00 20.27 19.41
N GLN A 130 8.21 19.59 18.28
CA GLN A 130 8.91 20.08 17.10
C GLN A 130 7.93 20.61 16.04
N THR A 131 8.47 21.23 14.99
CA THR A 131 7.72 21.83 13.89
C THR A 131 8.23 21.27 12.57
N GLY A 132 7.35 20.58 11.84
CA GLY A 132 7.69 20.00 10.55
C GLY A 132 7.48 20.96 9.36
N PRO A 133 7.62 20.43 8.14
CA PRO A 133 7.42 21.18 6.90
C PRO A 133 6.05 21.86 6.85
N GLY A 134 6.00 23.12 6.43
CA GLY A 134 4.74 23.86 6.32
C GLY A 134 4.02 24.10 7.65
N GLY A 135 4.73 23.99 8.79
CA GLY A 135 4.16 24.15 10.13
C GLY A 135 3.44 22.90 10.65
N ALA A 136 3.72 21.72 10.08
CA ALA A 136 3.12 20.47 10.50
C ALA A 136 3.38 20.19 11.99
N LYS A 137 2.35 19.71 12.68
CA LYS A 137 2.39 19.31 14.09
C LYS A 137 1.86 17.89 14.21
N ILE A 138 2.66 17.04 14.84
CA ILE A 138 2.31 15.65 15.14
C ILE A 138 2.24 15.52 16.64
N THR A 139 1.16 14.97 17.18
CA THR A 139 0.95 14.83 18.62
C THR A 139 1.51 13.51 19.15
N ALA A 140 1.83 13.44 20.44
CA ALA A 140 2.21 12.18 21.09
C ALA A 140 1.14 11.10 20.90
N GLN A 141 -0.16 11.47 20.95
CA GLN A 141 -1.27 10.57 20.72
C GLN A 141 -1.29 9.99 19.29
N GLN A 142 -0.90 10.79 18.28
CA GLN A 142 -0.77 10.30 16.91
C GLN A 142 0.41 9.32 16.78
N ILE A 143 1.54 9.59 17.43
CA ILE A 143 2.69 8.67 17.42
C ILE A 143 2.34 7.35 18.12
N GLU A 144 1.69 7.39 19.28
CA GLU A 144 1.20 6.20 19.98
C GLU A 144 0.19 5.41 19.12
N GLY A 145 -0.78 6.11 18.51
CA GLY A 145 -1.74 5.50 17.60
C GLY A 145 -1.06 4.83 16.40
N TRP A 146 0.00 5.45 15.87
CA TRP A 146 0.78 4.91 14.78
C TRP A 146 1.51 3.61 15.17
N GLN A 147 2.10 3.56 16.38
CA GLN A 147 2.71 2.32 16.89
C GLN A 147 1.68 1.18 16.99
N LEU A 148 0.42 1.49 17.35
CA LEU A 148 -0.66 0.50 17.35
C LEU A 148 -1.04 0.04 15.94
N VAL A 149 -1.07 0.95 14.95
CA VAL A 149 -1.26 0.59 13.54
C VAL A 149 -0.14 -0.35 13.06
N LEU A 150 1.12 -0.04 13.38
CA LEU A 150 2.26 -0.90 13.04
C LEU A 150 2.15 -2.29 13.65
N ASN A 151 1.72 -2.41 14.92
CA ASN A 151 1.46 -3.70 15.56
C ASN A 151 0.35 -4.48 14.85
N GLU A 152 -0.72 -3.80 14.41
CA GLU A 152 -1.83 -4.41 13.68
C GLU A 152 -1.37 -4.95 12.32
N LEU A 153 -0.64 -4.15 11.55
CA LEU A 153 -0.06 -4.54 10.27
C LEU A 153 0.89 -5.73 10.42
N GLU A 154 1.75 -5.72 11.43
CA GLU A 154 2.66 -6.82 11.72
C GLU A 154 1.90 -8.12 12.03
N SER A 155 0.84 -8.04 12.85
CA SER A 155 0.00 -9.18 13.20
C SER A 155 -0.71 -9.78 11.97
N ILE A 156 -1.16 -8.95 11.04
CA ILE A 156 -1.75 -9.38 9.77
C ILE A 156 -0.69 -10.10 8.91
N LEU A 157 0.49 -9.50 8.73
CA LEU A 157 1.58 -10.07 7.92
C LEU A 157 2.17 -11.37 8.51
N GLN A 158 1.95 -11.61 9.80
CA GLN A 158 2.32 -12.85 10.50
C GLN A 158 1.17 -13.88 10.54
N GLY A 159 0.03 -13.61 9.89
CA GLY A 159 -1.11 -14.51 9.89
C GLY A 159 -1.79 -14.67 11.27
N GLN A 160 -1.37 -13.90 12.28
CA GLN A 160 -1.95 -13.94 13.62
C GLN A 160 -3.33 -13.29 13.66
N LYS A 161 -3.53 -12.26 12.84
CA LYS A 161 -4.83 -11.64 12.60
C LYS A 161 -5.24 -11.82 11.14
N LEU A 162 -6.53 -12.03 10.96
CA LEU A 162 -7.11 -12.30 9.65
C LEU A 162 -7.79 -11.05 9.11
N LEU A 163 -7.74 -10.87 7.78
CA LEU A 163 -8.45 -9.77 7.12
C LEU A 163 -9.92 -10.16 6.92
N PRO A 164 -10.89 -9.29 7.28
CA PRO A 164 -12.29 -9.54 7.01
C PRO A 164 -12.60 -9.39 5.52
N HIS A 165 -13.64 -10.09 5.07
CA HIS A 165 -14.21 -9.87 3.75
C HIS A 165 -15.73 -9.85 3.84
N TRP A 166 -16.36 -8.86 3.19
CA TRP A 166 -17.79 -8.54 3.33
C TRP A 166 -18.77 -9.67 2.96
N ARG A 167 -18.32 -10.66 2.18
CA ARG A 167 -19.09 -11.88 1.82
C ARG A 167 -18.75 -13.12 2.62
N ILE A 168 -17.73 -13.07 3.47
CA ILE A 168 -17.33 -14.22 4.28
C ILE A 168 -18.11 -14.16 5.60
N LYS A 169 -18.58 -15.32 6.07
CA LYS A 169 -19.37 -15.40 7.29
C LYS A 169 -18.55 -14.94 8.50
N ALA A 170 -19.25 -14.48 9.53
CA ALA A 170 -18.62 -14.09 10.79
C ALA A 170 -17.78 -15.25 11.37
N GLY A 171 -16.60 -14.91 11.89
CA GLY A 171 -15.66 -15.87 12.49
C GLY A 171 -14.59 -16.40 11.53
N GLU A 172 -14.78 -16.27 10.21
CA GLU A 172 -13.76 -16.62 9.21
C GLU A 172 -13.16 -15.36 8.56
N GLY A 173 -11.86 -15.41 8.29
CA GLY A 173 -11.14 -14.32 7.64
C GLY A 173 -9.96 -14.82 6.81
N ILE A 174 -9.37 -13.91 6.04
CA ILE A 174 -8.29 -14.21 5.10
C ILE A 174 -6.95 -14.21 5.87
N ASN A 175 -6.25 -15.35 5.85
CA ASN A 175 -4.89 -15.44 6.37
C ASN A 175 -3.89 -14.93 5.30
N VAL A 176 -3.29 -13.76 5.56
CA VAL A 176 -2.32 -13.12 4.65
C VAL A 176 -1.01 -13.90 4.56
N GLU A 177 -0.55 -14.51 5.66
CA GLU A 177 0.65 -15.34 5.64
C GLU A 177 0.47 -16.55 4.71
N LYS A 178 -0.68 -17.21 4.80
CA LYS A 178 -1.03 -18.33 3.92
C LYS A 178 -1.17 -17.89 2.47
N PHE A 179 -1.80 -16.74 2.22
CA PHE A 179 -1.92 -16.14 0.89
C PHE A 179 -0.56 -15.89 0.26
N VAL A 180 0.37 -15.30 1.02
CA VAL A 180 1.73 -15.00 0.57
C VAL A 180 2.58 -16.26 0.38
N ASN A 181 2.40 -17.29 1.20
CA ASN A 181 3.17 -18.54 1.11
C ASN A 181 2.65 -19.50 0.03
N SER A 182 1.43 -19.31 -0.46
CA SER A 182 0.83 -20.09 -1.54
C SER A 182 0.05 -19.17 -2.48
N PRO A 183 0.74 -18.25 -3.17
CA PRO A 183 0.11 -17.22 -4.00
C PRO A 183 -0.73 -17.85 -5.12
N PRO A 184 -1.98 -17.39 -5.32
CA PRO A 184 -2.81 -17.91 -6.40
C PRO A 184 -2.41 -17.28 -7.74
N ARG A 185 -2.98 -17.79 -8.84
CA ARG A 185 -3.19 -16.92 -10.00
C ARG A 185 -4.04 -15.73 -9.54
N LEU A 186 -3.65 -14.51 -9.92
CA LEU A 186 -4.46 -13.35 -9.56
C LEU A 186 -5.71 -13.32 -10.44
N ASP A 187 -6.90 -13.20 -9.84
CA ASP A 187 -8.13 -12.88 -10.55
C ASP A 187 -8.85 -11.79 -9.78
N MET A 188 -8.77 -10.55 -10.28
CA MET A 188 -9.28 -9.37 -9.57
C MET A 188 -10.78 -9.46 -9.30
N VAL A 189 -11.56 -10.00 -10.24
CA VAL A 189 -13.00 -10.14 -10.09
C VAL A 189 -13.32 -11.15 -9.00
N LEU A 190 -12.62 -12.28 -8.95
CA LEU A 190 -12.82 -13.30 -7.92
C LEU A 190 -12.25 -12.91 -6.56
N LEU A 191 -11.23 -12.05 -6.50
CA LEU A 191 -10.76 -11.43 -5.26
C LEU A 191 -11.82 -10.48 -4.69
N ILE A 192 -12.38 -9.57 -5.51
CA ILE A 192 -13.46 -8.65 -5.09
C ILE A 192 -14.72 -9.41 -4.67
N GLN A 193 -15.06 -10.47 -5.41
CA GLN A 193 -16.21 -11.32 -5.11
C GLN A 193 -15.94 -12.23 -3.88
N GLY A 194 -14.68 -12.58 -3.61
CA GLY A 194 -14.24 -13.31 -2.43
C GLY A 194 -13.96 -14.80 -2.62
N SER A 195 -14.39 -15.43 -3.73
CA SER A 195 -14.15 -16.87 -3.96
C SER A 195 -12.68 -17.22 -4.14
N ALA A 196 -11.86 -16.29 -4.64
CA ALA A 196 -10.41 -16.48 -4.71
C ALA A 196 -9.77 -16.66 -3.32
N PHE A 197 -10.45 -16.23 -2.25
CA PHE A 197 -9.94 -16.35 -0.90
C PHE A 197 -10.22 -17.68 -0.21
N ILE A 198 -11.07 -18.56 -0.78
CA ILE A 198 -11.51 -19.82 -0.15
C ILE A 198 -10.33 -20.66 0.41
N PRO A 199 -9.20 -20.86 -0.29
CA PRO A 199 -8.08 -21.63 0.26
C PRO A 199 -7.39 -20.98 1.47
N TYR A 200 -7.59 -19.67 1.66
CA TYR A 200 -6.90 -18.85 2.65
C TYR A 200 -7.79 -18.47 3.83
N LEU A 201 -9.05 -18.94 3.86
CA LEU A 201 -9.96 -18.69 4.97
C LEU A 201 -9.57 -19.53 6.18
N GLU A 202 -9.54 -18.89 7.35
CA GLU A 202 -9.28 -19.52 8.64
C GLU A 202 -10.20 -18.91 9.71
N GLU A 203 -10.37 -19.64 10.82
CA GLU A 203 -11.00 -19.10 12.02
C GLU A 203 -9.91 -18.47 12.91
N GLY A 204 -10.19 -17.28 13.47
CA GLY A 204 -9.20 -16.59 14.29
C GLY A 204 -9.59 -15.16 14.62
N PRO A 205 -8.71 -14.41 15.32
CA PRO A 205 -8.96 -13.01 15.62
C PRO A 205 -8.93 -12.16 14.34
N MET A 206 -9.88 -11.24 14.22
CA MET A 206 -10.03 -10.37 13.05
C MET A 206 -9.33 -9.04 13.25
N SER A 207 -8.75 -8.52 12.16
CA SER A 207 -8.44 -7.09 12.02
C SER A 207 -9.64 -6.37 11.39
N ASP A 208 -10.69 -6.18 12.19
CA ASP A 208 -11.99 -5.71 11.70
C ASP A 208 -12.15 -4.19 11.66
N ARG A 209 -13.29 -3.75 11.13
CA ARG A 209 -13.62 -2.33 10.97
C ARG A 209 -13.58 -1.57 12.30
N ASP A 210 -14.09 -2.16 13.38
CA ASP A 210 -14.15 -1.51 14.70
C ASP A 210 -12.76 -1.38 15.32
N THR A 211 -11.87 -2.34 15.05
CA THR A 211 -10.45 -2.25 15.37
C THR A 211 -9.81 -1.09 14.63
N TRP A 212 -9.95 -1.03 13.29
CA TRP A 212 -9.39 0.06 12.49
C TRP A 212 -9.94 1.44 12.86
N GLN A 213 -11.24 1.56 13.14
CA GLN A 213 -11.85 2.82 13.60
C GLN A 213 -11.20 3.35 14.88
N ARG A 214 -10.86 2.48 15.82
CA ARG A 214 -10.17 2.86 17.05
C ARG A 214 -8.71 3.24 16.80
N LEU A 215 -8.01 2.46 15.98
CA LEU A 215 -6.59 2.68 15.67
C LEU A 215 -6.35 4.02 14.97
N ILE A 216 -7.22 4.40 14.03
CA ILE A 216 -7.05 5.62 13.24
C ILE A 216 -7.71 6.86 13.87
N GLN A 217 -8.44 6.69 14.98
CA GLN A 217 -9.15 7.78 15.67
C GLN A 217 -8.25 8.99 15.99
N PRO A 218 -6.99 8.82 16.45
CA PRO A 218 -6.11 9.95 16.78
C PRO A 218 -5.79 10.88 15.59
N PHE A 219 -5.95 10.39 14.36
CA PHE A 219 -5.60 11.12 13.14
C PHE A 219 -6.81 11.80 12.49
N GLY A 220 -8.02 11.36 12.83
CA GLY A 220 -9.25 11.81 12.19
C GLY A 220 -9.18 11.69 10.65
N PRO A 221 -9.69 12.68 9.90
CA PRO A 221 -9.59 12.70 8.42
C PRO A 221 -8.15 12.74 7.88
N GLY A 222 -7.16 13.08 8.70
CA GLY A 222 -5.76 13.22 8.30
C GLY A 222 -4.99 11.90 8.19
N PHE A 223 -5.58 10.77 8.59
CA PHE A 223 -4.92 9.46 8.58
C PHE A 223 -4.23 9.11 7.26
N PRO A 224 -4.87 9.23 6.07
CA PRO A 224 -4.25 8.81 4.82
C PRO A 224 -2.96 9.60 4.49
N MET A 225 -2.98 10.91 4.75
CA MET A 225 -1.80 11.75 4.53
C MET A 225 -0.71 11.45 5.56
N PHE A 226 -1.08 11.22 6.82
CA PHE A 226 -0.13 10.84 7.86
C PHE A 226 0.56 9.51 7.53
N ALA A 227 -0.21 8.48 7.15
CA ALA A 227 0.31 7.17 6.79
C ALA A 227 1.27 7.30 5.60
N LEU A 228 0.82 7.91 4.51
CA LEU A 228 1.66 8.12 3.32
C LEU A 228 2.95 8.88 3.62
N TRP A 229 2.94 9.80 4.58
CA TRP A 229 4.13 10.56 4.95
C TRP A 229 5.03 9.82 5.94
N SER A 230 4.48 9.03 6.86
CA SER A 230 5.20 8.37 7.97
C SER A 230 5.60 6.91 7.68
N ASN A 231 5.22 6.41 6.50
CA ASN A 231 5.31 5.07 5.89
C ASN A 231 4.00 4.25 5.88
#